data_AF-A0A2T6JEJ9-F1
#
_entry.id   AF-A0A2T6JEJ9-F1
#
_cell.length_a   1.000
_cell.length_b   1.000
_cell.length_c   1.000
_cell.angle_alpha   90.00
_cell.angle_beta   90.00
_cell.angle_gamma   90.00
#
_symmetry.space_group_name_H-M   'P 1'
#
loop_
_entity.id
_entity.type
_entity.pdbx_description
1 polymer ?
#
loop_
_entity_poly.entity_id
_entity_poly.type
_entity_poly.pdbx_seq_one_letter_code
_entity_poly.pdbx_strand_id
1 'polypeptide(L)'
;MMALRAATTILLWALAAPAVQAAGFGPPEGTLPVYALPVAVPPGALSPLLSASLFREESGTGAARAYYLGAGVAGSRLQIPDSPGATAWKVVPATDCARLEQVPTALLHTPSVQAVPVQQNPLPMECAAAFEGSCTSRDGALRITTVFEGRRRAARVGGGFFGTEGTIDTTFYTGVRTLSIEHLPSRLVLRMQERLNNTNGYSAPQTAIRYLPELQRLLLLGASEAHGMPQAHCVALPPP
;
A
#
# COMPACT_ATOMS: atom_id res chain seq x y z
N MET A 1 -6.39 -5.09 74.81
CA MET A 1 -6.03 -4.05 73.82
C MET A 1 -4.96 -4.61 72.90
N MET A 2 -5.30 -4.94 71.66
CA MET A 2 -4.36 -5.13 70.56
C MET A 2 -5.21 -5.25 69.29
N ALA A 3 -5.26 -4.18 68.50
CA ALA A 3 -5.89 -4.17 67.18
C ALA A 3 -4.76 -4.16 66.14
N LEU A 4 -4.54 -5.32 65.53
CA LEU A 4 -3.62 -5.53 64.42
C LEU A 4 -4.22 -4.86 63.17
N ARG A 5 -3.61 -3.80 62.66
CA ARG A 5 -3.99 -3.19 61.37
C ARG A 5 -3.25 -3.94 60.25
N ALA A 6 -3.98 -4.75 59.49
CA ALA A 6 -3.48 -5.35 58.26
C ALA A 6 -3.48 -4.31 57.13
N ALA A 7 -2.32 -4.13 56.50
CA ALA A 7 -2.13 -3.30 55.33
C ALA A 7 -2.55 -4.08 54.08
N THR A 8 -3.57 -3.60 53.37
CA THR A 8 -4.04 -4.20 52.12
C THR A 8 -3.31 -3.55 50.94
N THR A 9 -2.27 -4.22 50.44
CA THR A 9 -1.53 -3.80 49.23
C THR A 9 -2.33 -4.22 48.00
N ILE A 10 -2.95 -3.27 47.31
CA ILE A 10 -3.64 -3.51 46.03
C ILE A 10 -2.57 -3.55 44.93
N LEU A 11 -2.22 -4.76 44.48
CA LEU A 11 -1.36 -4.98 43.31
C LEU A 11 -2.23 -4.85 42.04
N LEU A 12 -2.21 -3.69 41.38
CA LEU A 12 -2.79 -3.54 40.04
C LEU A 12 -1.88 -4.25 39.02
N TRP A 13 -2.32 -5.41 38.56
CA TRP A 13 -1.78 -6.03 37.35
C TRP A 13 -2.22 -5.21 36.13
N ALA A 14 -1.36 -4.32 35.66
CA ALA A 14 -1.49 -3.74 34.33
C ALA A 14 -1.21 -4.84 33.30
N LEU A 15 -2.27 -5.49 32.81
CA LEU A 15 -2.22 -6.30 31.61
C LEU A 15 -1.91 -5.38 30.43
N ALA A 16 -0.63 -5.16 30.16
CA ALA A 16 -0.17 -4.65 28.88
C ALA A 16 -0.48 -5.72 27.83
N ALA A 17 -1.65 -5.62 27.21
CA ALA A 17 -1.91 -6.36 25.98
C ALA A 17 -0.87 -5.90 24.95
N PRO A 18 -0.10 -6.80 24.32
CA PRO A 18 0.74 -6.40 23.21
C PRO A 18 -0.22 -5.88 22.14
N ALA A 19 -0.09 -4.61 21.78
CA ALA A 19 -0.70 -4.08 20.58
C ALA A 19 -0.05 -4.83 19.40
N VAL A 20 -0.68 -5.92 18.97
CA VAL A 20 -0.39 -6.50 17.65
C VAL A 20 -0.85 -5.43 16.66
N GLN A 21 0.12 -4.59 16.26
CA GLN A 21 -0.02 -3.72 15.10
C GLN A 21 -0.54 -4.58 13.94
N ALA A 22 -1.44 -4.01 13.13
CA ALA A 22 -1.93 -4.66 11.93
C ALA A 22 -0.73 -5.25 11.18
N ALA A 23 -0.61 -6.58 11.18
CA ALA A 23 0.25 -7.24 10.22
C ALA A 23 -0.44 -6.97 8.89
N GLY A 24 0.22 -6.29 7.96
CA GLY A 24 -0.36 -5.97 6.65
C GLY A 24 -0.88 -7.22 5.92
N PHE A 25 -1.39 -7.05 4.71
CA PHE A 25 -1.91 -8.20 3.99
C PHE A 25 -0.83 -9.30 3.84
N GLY A 26 -1.25 -10.56 3.97
CA GLY A 26 -0.41 -11.71 3.69
C GLY A 26 -0.05 -11.83 2.20
N PRO A 27 0.63 -12.91 1.81
CA PRO A 27 1.07 -13.09 0.44
C PRO A 27 -0.13 -13.15 -0.54
N PRO A 28 0.08 -12.70 -1.79
CA PRO A 28 -0.90 -12.82 -2.86
C PRO A 28 -1.14 -14.27 -3.27
N GLU A 29 -2.41 -14.63 -3.40
CA GLU A 29 -2.88 -15.94 -3.87
C GLU A 29 -3.96 -15.76 -4.96
N GLY A 30 -4.19 -16.78 -5.79
CA GLY A 30 -5.26 -16.77 -6.77
C GLY A 30 -4.84 -17.30 -8.14
N THR A 31 -5.57 -16.88 -9.17
CA THR A 31 -5.39 -17.34 -10.55
C THR A 31 -4.68 -16.33 -11.44
N LEU A 32 -4.53 -15.08 -11.01
CA LEU A 32 -3.66 -14.12 -11.70
C LEU A 32 -2.18 -14.53 -11.50
N PRO A 33 -1.34 -14.51 -12.55
CA PRO A 33 0.09 -14.78 -12.42
C PRO A 33 0.79 -13.70 -11.58
N VAL A 34 1.44 -14.13 -10.49
CA VAL A 34 2.16 -13.24 -9.57
C VAL A 34 3.62 -13.63 -9.48
N TYR A 35 4.48 -12.62 -9.52
CA TYR A 35 5.92 -12.79 -9.44
C TYR A 35 6.48 -11.86 -8.37
N ALA A 36 7.53 -12.30 -7.68
CA ALA A 36 8.30 -11.40 -6.83
C ALA A 36 8.86 -10.26 -7.69
N LEU A 37 8.86 -9.04 -7.15
CA LEU A 37 9.46 -7.88 -7.80
C LEU A 37 10.70 -7.46 -7.00
N PRO A 38 11.91 -7.88 -7.40
CA PRO A 38 13.12 -7.48 -6.69
C PRO A 38 13.28 -5.96 -6.71
N VAL A 39 13.52 -5.37 -5.54
CA VAL A 39 13.76 -3.94 -5.38
C VAL A 39 15.11 -3.74 -4.71
N ALA A 40 16.05 -3.15 -5.44
CA ALA A 40 17.31 -2.71 -4.88
C ALA A 40 17.15 -1.26 -4.39
N VAL A 41 17.34 -1.05 -3.09
CA VAL A 41 17.33 0.28 -2.45
C VAL A 41 18.75 0.58 -1.97
N PRO A 42 19.41 1.62 -2.51
CA PRO A 42 20.73 2.02 -2.02
C PRO A 42 20.72 2.38 -0.53
N PRO A 43 21.85 2.23 0.18
CA PRO A 43 21.96 2.70 1.56
C PRO A 43 21.60 4.20 1.68
N GLY A 44 20.73 4.54 2.63
CA GLY A 44 20.27 5.91 2.87
C GLY A 44 19.23 6.43 1.87
N ALA A 45 18.79 5.62 0.90
CA ALA A 45 17.74 5.97 -0.04
C ALA A 45 16.34 5.65 0.50
N LEU A 46 15.35 6.40 0.02
CA LEU A 46 13.94 6.12 0.25
C LEU A 46 13.49 4.91 -0.57
N SER A 47 12.70 4.04 0.03
CA SER A 47 12.16 2.82 -0.61
C SER A 47 10.84 3.11 -1.33
N PRO A 48 10.59 2.51 -2.51
CA PRO A 48 9.32 2.67 -3.21
C PRO A 48 8.19 1.86 -2.58
N LEU A 49 8.48 1.00 -1.59
CA LEU A 49 7.50 0.12 -0.92
C LEU A 49 6.66 0.84 0.12
N LEU A 50 7.10 2.01 0.57
CA LEU A 50 6.38 2.79 1.58
C LEU A 50 5.55 3.89 0.92
N SER A 51 6.14 4.56 -0.06
CA SER A 51 5.49 5.60 -0.83
C SER A 51 6.29 5.87 -2.11
N ALA A 52 5.63 5.75 -3.27
CA ALA A 52 6.22 6.07 -4.56
C ALA A 52 5.22 6.79 -5.46
N SER A 53 5.61 7.90 -6.03
CA SER A 53 4.86 8.58 -7.08
C SER A 53 5.03 7.84 -8.40
N LEU A 54 3.95 7.74 -9.18
CA LEU A 54 3.99 7.20 -10.54
C LEU A 54 4.32 8.32 -11.52
N PHE A 55 5.24 8.04 -12.44
CA PHE A 55 5.59 8.92 -13.55
C PHE A 55 5.45 8.15 -14.85
N ARG A 56 5.15 8.87 -15.93
CA ARG A 56 4.98 8.31 -17.25
C ARG A 56 5.66 9.21 -18.27
N GLU A 57 6.31 8.58 -19.25
CA GLU A 57 6.80 9.27 -20.43
C GLU A 57 5.65 9.56 -21.38
N GLU A 58 5.45 10.83 -21.71
CA GLU A 58 4.49 11.25 -22.74
C GLU A 58 5.18 11.12 -24.11
N SER A 59 4.90 10.02 -24.82
CA SER A 59 5.43 9.81 -26.18
C SER A 59 4.60 10.58 -27.20
N GLY A 60 5.21 11.56 -27.86
CA GLY A 60 4.64 12.22 -29.05
C GLY A 60 4.77 11.40 -30.35
N THR A 61 5.35 10.20 -30.30
CA THR A 61 5.81 9.44 -31.49
C THR A 61 5.25 8.02 -31.59
N GLY A 62 4.24 7.65 -30.78
CA GLY A 62 3.56 6.36 -30.88
C GLY A 62 4.35 5.15 -30.33
N ALA A 63 5.49 5.39 -29.67
CA ALA A 63 6.21 4.33 -28.95
C ALA A 63 5.46 3.94 -27.66
N ALA A 64 5.66 2.70 -27.20
CA ALA A 64 5.11 2.23 -25.93
C ALA A 64 5.58 3.14 -24.78
N ARG A 65 4.62 3.64 -23.99
CA ARG A 65 4.90 4.60 -22.91
C ARG A 65 5.75 3.93 -21.83
N ALA A 66 6.85 4.57 -21.46
CA ALA A 66 7.66 4.14 -20.33
C ALA A 66 7.05 4.61 -19.00
N TYR A 67 7.15 3.76 -17.98
CA TYR A 67 6.69 4.03 -16.63
C TYR A 67 7.87 4.14 -15.67
N TYR A 68 7.76 5.03 -14.70
CA TYR A 68 8.77 5.21 -13.66
C TYR A 68 8.12 5.36 -12.28
N LEU A 69 8.86 4.99 -11.26
CA LEU A 69 8.52 5.17 -9.85
C LEU A 69 9.51 6.14 -9.22
N GLY A 70 9.04 7.10 -8.43
CA GLY A 70 9.90 8.01 -7.67
C GLY A 70 9.52 8.00 -6.20
N ALA A 71 10.46 7.66 -5.32
CA ALA A 71 10.31 7.76 -3.87
C ALA A 71 10.94 9.08 -3.40
N GLY A 72 10.14 9.95 -2.77
CA GLY A 72 10.58 11.28 -2.33
C GLY A 72 10.86 12.29 -3.46
N VAL A 73 10.50 11.96 -4.70
CA VAL A 73 10.67 12.83 -5.87
C VAL A 73 9.41 13.69 -6.04
N ALA A 74 9.57 15.02 -6.04
CA ALA A 74 8.45 15.95 -6.20
C ALA A 74 7.96 16.07 -7.65
N GLY A 75 8.83 15.72 -8.60
CA GLY A 75 8.58 15.82 -10.04
C GLY A 75 8.69 17.25 -10.58
N SER A 76 8.61 17.40 -11.91
CA SER A 76 8.88 18.65 -12.62
C SER A 76 7.85 19.78 -12.43
N ARG A 77 6.66 19.48 -11.89
CA ARG A 77 5.52 20.41 -11.89
C ARG A 77 5.50 21.38 -10.70
N LEU A 78 6.13 21.02 -9.59
CA LEU A 78 6.22 21.85 -8.40
C LEU A 78 7.69 22.20 -8.21
N GLN A 79 8.01 23.48 -7.95
CA GLN A 79 9.38 23.93 -7.61
C GLN A 79 9.79 23.46 -6.19
N ILE A 80 9.39 22.25 -5.82
CA ILE A 80 9.67 21.63 -4.55
C ILE A 80 10.92 20.77 -4.77
N PRO A 81 11.98 20.96 -3.97
CA PRO A 81 13.15 20.10 -4.07
C PRO A 81 12.79 18.66 -3.68
N ASP A 82 13.49 17.71 -4.29
CA ASP A 82 13.38 16.31 -3.90
C ASP A 82 13.76 16.12 -2.41
N SER A 83 13.13 15.14 -1.78
CA SER A 83 13.43 14.78 -0.40
C SER A 83 14.86 14.23 -0.28
N PRO A 84 15.52 14.39 0.89
CA PRO A 84 16.76 13.68 1.17
C PRO A 84 16.60 12.16 0.94
N GLY A 85 17.54 11.57 0.20
CA GLY A 85 17.48 10.14 -0.16
C GLY A 85 16.52 9.79 -1.31
N ALA A 86 15.98 10.77 -2.04
CA ALA A 86 15.11 10.51 -3.17
C ALA A 86 15.73 9.58 -4.20
N THR A 87 14.94 8.63 -4.71
CA THR A 87 15.39 7.61 -5.65
C THR A 87 14.31 7.33 -6.69
N ALA A 88 14.74 6.93 -7.89
CA ALA A 88 13.87 6.64 -9.01
C ALA A 88 14.18 5.28 -9.64
N TRP A 89 13.14 4.65 -10.21
CA TRP A 89 13.24 3.41 -10.95
C TRP A 89 12.43 3.49 -12.24
N LYS A 90 12.97 2.93 -13.33
CA LYS A 90 12.21 2.62 -14.53
C LYS A 90 11.55 1.25 -14.38
N VAL A 91 10.28 1.16 -14.76
CA VAL A 91 9.57 -0.11 -14.87
C VAL A 91 9.88 -0.70 -16.24
N VAL A 92 10.66 -1.78 -16.26
CA VAL A 92 11.07 -2.43 -17.50
C VAL A 92 10.35 -3.77 -17.65
N PRO A 93 9.62 -4.00 -18.75
CA PRO A 93 9.04 -5.31 -19.03
C PRO A 93 10.09 -6.42 -19.01
N ALA A 94 9.73 -7.55 -18.41
CA ALA A 94 10.54 -8.76 -18.37
C ALA A 94 9.73 -9.94 -18.93
N THR A 95 10.37 -11.09 -19.13
CA THR A 95 9.73 -12.31 -19.64
C THR A 95 8.52 -12.72 -18.81
N ASP A 96 8.67 -12.65 -17.48
CA ASP A 96 7.66 -13.15 -16.55
C ASP A 96 6.68 -12.04 -16.17
N CYS A 97 7.21 -10.85 -15.87
CA CYS A 97 6.40 -9.69 -15.48
C CYS A 97 7.10 -8.37 -15.79
N ALA A 98 7.73 -7.74 -14.81
CA ALA A 98 8.50 -6.51 -14.93
C ALA A 98 9.64 -6.52 -13.89
N ARG A 99 10.65 -5.69 -14.12
CA ARG A 99 11.74 -5.40 -13.17
C ARG A 99 11.86 -3.90 -12.95
N LEU A 100 12.39 -3.52 -11.79
CA LEU A 100 12.72 -2.14 -11.49
C LEU A 100 14.20 -1.89 -11.74
N GLU A 101 14.52 -1.03 -12.69
CA GLU A 101 15.88 -0.59 -12.95
C GLU A 101 16.09 0.79 -12.33
N GLN A 102 17.09 0.93 -11.45
CA GLN A 102 17.39 2.22 -10.84
C GLN A 102 17.84 3.21 -11.92
N VAL A 103 17.30 4.43 -11.86
CA VAL A 103 17.65 5.53 -12.76
C VAL A 103 17.95 6.81 -11.97
N PRO A 104 18.72 7.76 -12.52
CA PRO A 104 18.91 9.07 -11.89
C PRO A 104 17.57 9.80 -11.71
N THR A 105 17.35 10.43 -10.55
CA THR A 105 16.14 11.23 -10.29
C THR A 105 15.99 12.39 -11.26
N ALA A 106 17.10 12.94 -11.77
CA ALA A 106 17.12 13.96 -12.82
C ALA A 106 16.32 13.57 -14.08
N LEU A 107 16.19 12.26 -14.37
CA LEU A 107 15.35 11.79 -15.48
C LEU A 107 13.86 12.10 -15.26
N LEU A 108 13.38 12.08 -14.01
CA LEU A 108 11.99 12.39 -13.68
C LEU A 108 11.66 13.89 -13.70
N HIS A 109 12.69 14.72 -13.85
CA HIS A 109 12.58 16.18 -13.99
C HIS A 109 12.64 16.63 -15.46
N THR A 110 12.83 15.71 -16.41
CA THR A 110 12.83 16.07 -17.83
C THR A 110 11.41 16.43 -18.29
N PRO A 111 11.25 17.29 -19.32
CA PRO A 111 9.92 17.64 -19.85
C PRO A 111 9.14 16.45 -20.45
N SER A 112 9.84 15.40 -20.87
CA SER A 112 9.23 14.20 -21.46
C SER A 112 8.59 13.28 -20.42
N VAL A 113 9.00 13.40 -19.14
CA VAL A 113 8.50 12.56 -18.05
C VAL A 113 7.60 13.41 -17.15
N GLN A 114 6.36 12.97 -16.99
CA GLN A 114 5.37 13.66 -16.17
C GLN A 114 4.93 12.79 -15.01
N ALA A 115 4.82 13.40 -13.83
CA ALA A 115 4.13 12.77 -12.71
C ALA A 115 2.68 12.51 -13.12
N VAL A 116 2.18 11.30 -12.86
CA VAL A 116 0.79 10.92 -13.15
C VAL A 116 -0.08 11.48 -12.03
N PRO A 117 -0.88 12.54 -12.29
CA PRO A 117 -1.75 13.11 -11.27
C PRO A 117 -2.90 12.15 -10.97
N VAL A 118 -3.51 12.33 -9.80
CA VAL A 118 -4.70 11.58 -9.34
C VAL A 118 -5.80 11.47 -10.41
N GLN A 119 -6.06 12.54 -11.14
CA GLN A 119 -7.11 12.59 -12.16
C GLN A 119 -6.80 11.72 -13.39
N GLN A 120 -5.52 11.49 -13.66
CA GLN A 120 -5.06 10.68 -14.81
C GLN A 120 -4.57 9.29 -14.39
N ASN A 121 -4.53 9.00 -13.08
CA ASN A 121 -4.16 7.69 -12.57
C ASN A 121 -5.16 6.64 -13.12
N PRO A 122 -4.69 5.58 -13.80
CA PRO A 122 -5.55 4.51 -14.31
C PRO A 122 -6.40 3.85 -13.22
N LEU A 123 -5.87 3.81 -11.99
CA LEU A 123 -6.59 3.36 -10.82
C LEU A 123 -7.08 4.59 -10.01
N PRO A 124 -8.40 4.81 -9.90
CA PRO A 124 -8.96 5.90 -9.11
C PRO A 124 -8.52 5.88 -7.62
N MET A 125 -8.53 7.04 -6.97
CA MET A 125 -8.07 7.17 -5.58
C MET A 125 -8.96 6.46 -4.57
N GLU A 126 -10.23 6.23 -4.89
CA GLU A 126 -11.17 5.49 -4.05
C GLU A 126 -10.86 3.98 -4.01
N CYS A 127 -10.07 3.48 -4.97
CA CYS A 127 -9.77 2.06 -5.09
C CYS A 127 -8.93 1.54 -3.94
N ALA A 128 -9.54 0.68 -3.11
CA ALA A 128 -8.92 0.15 -1.90
C ALA A 128 -8.50 1.23 -0.89
N ALA A 129 -9.14 2.41 -0.95
CA ALA A 129 -8.95 3.49 0.02
C ALA A 129 -9.90 3.41 1.22
N ALA A 130 -10.92 2.56 1.14
CA ALA A 130 -11.84 2.27 2.23
C ALA A 130 -11.53 0.92 2.88
N PHE A 131 -11.90 0.79 4.15
CA PHE A 131 -11.79 -0.48 4.88
C PHE A 131 -12.57 -1.59 4.16
N GLU A 132 -13.77 -1.25 3.68
CA GLU A 132 -14.62 -2.08 2.83
C GLU A 132 -15.12 -1.26 1.64
N GLY A 133 -15.23 -1.89 0.48
CA GLY A 133 -15.73 -1.22 -0.72
C GLY A 133 -15.30 -1.90 -2.00
N SER A 134 -15.77 -1.39 -3.13
CA SER A 134 -15.35 -1.83 -4.44
C SER A 134 -15.21 -0.63 -5.37
N CYS A 135 -14.23 -0.69 -6.26
CA CYS A 135 -14.05 0.26 -7.34
C CYS A 135 -13.74 -0.48 -8.65
N THR A 136 -13.71 0.26 -9.76
CA THR A 136 -13.21 -0.23 -11.05
C THR A 136 -12.16 0.75 -11.57
N SER A 137 -11.12 0.26 -12.25
CA SER A 137 -10.16 1.10 -12.97
C SER A 137 -10.86 1.95 -14.05
N ARG A 138 -10.22 3.05 -14.45
CA ARG A 138 -10.81 4.00 -15.40
C ARG A 138 -11.09 3.41 -16.78
N ASP A 139 -10.30 2.42 -17.18
CA ASP A 139 -10.45 1.67 -18.44
C ASP A 139 -11.42 0.48 -18.32
N GLY A 140 -11.97 0.22 -17.14
CA GLY A 140 -12.89 -0.90 -16.91
C GLY A 140 -12.24 -2.28 -16.88
N ALA A 141 -10.91 -2.39 -16.90
CA ALA A 141 -10.21 -3.68 -16.98
C ALA A 141 -10.01 -4.36 -15.61
N LEU A 142 -9.90 -3.58 -14.53
CA LEU A 142 -9.66 -4.09 -13.19
C LEU A 142 -10.78 -3.71 -12.24
N ARG A 143 -11.19 -4.66 -11.41
CA ARG A 143 -12.02 -4.40 -10.23
C ARG A 143 -11.20 -4.66 -8.97
N ILE A 144 -11.23 -3.71 -8.04
CA ILE A 144 -10.59 -3.85 -6.74
C ILE A 144 -11.66 -3.82 -5.67
N THR A 145 -11.63 -4.80 -4.78
CA THR A 145 -12.63 -4.98 -3.72
C THR A 145 -11.94 -5.24 -2.40
N THR A 146 -12.36 -4.53 -1.35
CA THR A 146 -12.00 -4.81 0.03
C THR A 146 -13.25 -5.26 0.78
N VAL A 147 -13.16 -6.38 1.49
CA VAL A 147 -14.25 -6.91 2.32
C VAL A 147 -13.72 -7.27 3.70
N PHE A 148 -14.56 -7.17 4.73
CA PHE A 148 -14.21 -7.58 6.08
C PHE A 148 -15.23 -8.54 6.66
N GLU A 149 -14.72 -9.65 7.18
CA GLU A 149 -15.49 -10.68 7.87
C GLU A 149 -15.02 -10.75 9.31
N GLY A 150 -15.88 -10.34 10.25
CA GLY A 150 -15.53 -10.35 11.66
C GLY A 150 -16.39 -9.44 12.53
N ARG A 151 -15.87 -9.12 13.71
CA ARG A 151 -16.53 -8.31 14.72
C ARG A 151 -15.92 -6.91 14.76
N ARG A 152 -16.78 -5.92 14.97
CA ARG A 152 -16.43 -4.51 15.17
C ARG A 152 -16.77 -4.13 16.60
N ARG A 153 -15.86 -3.45 17.29
CA ARG A 153 -16.07 -2.94 18.65
C ARG A 153 -15.78 -1.45 18.66
N ALA A 154 -16.82 -0.65 18.89
CA ALA A 154 -16.65 0.76 19.17
C ALA A 154 -16.01 0.93 20.56
N ALA A 155 -15.06 1.85 20.67
CA ALA A 155 -14.41 2.19 21.93
C ALA A 155 -14.01 3.67 21.93
N ARG A 156 -13.89 4.24 23.13
CA ARG A 156 -13.23 5.53 23.33
C ARG A 156 -11.79 5.30 23.72
N VAL A 157 -10.87 5.92 22.98
CA VAL A 157 -9.43 5.87 23.25
C VAL A 157 -8.90 7.28 23.44
N GLY A 158 -7.75 7.41 24.09
CA GLY A 158 -7.05 8.69 24.19
C GLY A 158 -6.81 9.31 22.82
N GLY A 159 -7.16 10.59 22.67
CA GLY A 159 -6.93 11.39 21.46
C GLY A 159 -5.56 12.07 21.45
N GLY A 160 -5.13 12.54 20.29
CA GLY A 160 -3.81 13.17 20.10
C GLY A 160 -2.68 12.17 19.86
N PHE A 161 -1.51 12.66 19.46
CA PHE A 161 -0.36 11.82 19.08
C PHE A 161 0.11 10.90 20.22
N PHE A 162 -0.05 11.36 21.48
CA PHE A 162 0.29 10.60 22.69
C PHE A 162 -0.93 10.07 23.46
N GLY A 163 -2.15 10.25 22.95
CA GLY A 163 -3.37 9.77 23.62
C GLY A 163 -3.82 10.59 24.85
N THR A 164 -3.31 11.81 25.05
CA THR A 164 -3.60 12.64 26.22
C THR A 164 -4.56 13.81 25.95
N GLU A 165 -4.96 14.06 24.71
CA GLU A 165 -5.72 15.24 24.28
C GLU A 165 -7.24 14.99 24.26
N GLY A 166 -7.75 14.27 25.28
CA GLY A 166 -9.16 13.88 25.39
C GLY A 166 -9.43 12.47 24.89
N THR A 167 -10.68 12.17 24.53
CA THR A 167 -11.06 10.85 24.01
C THR A 167 -11.66 10.96 22.61
N ILE A 168 -11.24 10.06 21.71
CA ILE A 168 -11.83 9.91 20.38
C ILE A 168 -12.60 8.60 20.30
N ASP A 169 -13.74 8.61 19.61
CA ASP A 169 -14.44 7.39 19.23
C ASP A 169 -13.64 6.69 18.12
N THR A 170 -13.32 5.42 18.33
CA THR A 170 -12.61 4.58 17.38
C THR A 170 -13.31 3.22 17.26
N THR A 171 -13.03 2.51 16.17
CA THR A 171 -13.53 1.15 15.94
C THR A 171 -12.36 0.19 15.88
N PHE A 172 -12.45 -0.86 16.70
CA PHE A 172 -11.51 -1.98 16.69
C PHE A 172 -12.10 -3.17 15.92
N TYR A 173 -11.27 -3.82 15.12
CA TYR A 173 -11.65 -4.92 14.25
C TYR A 173 -10.99 -6.22 14.71
N THR A 174 -11.77 -7.31 14.73
CA THR A 174 -11.28 -8.67 14.96
C THR A 174 -11.89 -9.60 13.92
N GLY A 175 -11.07 -10.17 13.04
CA GLY A 175 -11.54 -10.94 11.89
C GLY A 175 -10.53 -10.97 10.75
N VAL A 176 -11.03 -11.15 9.53
CA VAL A 176 -10.21 -11.19 8.31
C VAL A 176 -10.70 -10.11 7.35
N ARG A 177 -9.77 -9.31 6.86
CA ARG A 177 -10.00 -8.39 5.76
C ARG A 177 -9.37 -8.97 4.50
N THR A 178 -10.12 -8.98 3.40
CA THR A 178 -9.64 -9.50 2.12
C THR A 178 -9.59 -8.37 1.11
N LEU A 179 -8.43 -8.21 0.46
CA LEU A 179 -8.25 -7.38 -0.73
C LEU A 179 -8.27 -8.31 -1.95
N SER A 180 -9.19 -8.07 -2.88
CA SER A 180 -9.30 -8.80 -4.15
C SER A 180 -9.05 -7.86 -5.33
N ILE A 181 -8.34 -8.36 -6.33
CA ILE A 181 -8.08 -7.68 -7.59
C ILE A 181 -8.50 -8.63 -8.71
N GLU A 182 -9.54 -8.28 -9.45
CA GLU A 182 -10.10 -9.07 -10.55
C GLU A 182 -9.75 -8.40 -11.88
N HIS A 183 -9.18 -9.17 -12.81
CA HIS A 183 -9.10 -8.77 -14.20
C HIS A 183 -10.42 -9.11 -14.89
N LEU A 184 -11.23 -8.10 -15.15
CA LEU A 184 -12.62 -8.25 -15.58
C LEU A 184 -12.79 -8.99 -16.92
N PRO A 185 -11.94 -8.78 -17.95
CA PRO A 185 -12.04 -9.53 -19.20
C PRO A 185 -11.83 -11.04 -19.03
N SER A 186 -10.81 -11.44 -18.26
CA SER A 186 -10.44 -12.86 -18.12
C SER A 186 -11.00 -13.55 -16.87
N ARG A 187 -11.62 -12.79 -15.96
CA ARG A 187 -12.12 -13.25 -14.64
C ARG A 187 -11.06 -13.85 -13.73
N LEU A 188 -9.79 -13.69 -14.06
CA LEU A 188 -8.71 -14.09 -13.18
C LEU A 188 -8.67 -13.14 -11.99
N VAL A 189 -8.37 -13.70 -10.81
CA VAL A 189 -8.44 -12.98 -9.55
C VAL A 189 -7.16 -13.20 -8.75
N LEU A 190 -6.76 -12.15 -8.06
CA LEU A 190 -5.78 -12.15 -7.00
C LEU A 190 -6.49 -11.82 -5.69
N ARG A 191 -6.10 -12.46 -4.60
CA ARG A 191 -6.57 -12.18 -3.24
C ARG A 191 -5.41 -12.09 -2.27
N MET A 192 -5.53 -11.20 -1.31
CA MET A 192 -4.63 -11.11 -0.16
C MET A 192 -5.47 -10.94 1.10
N GLN A 193 -5.04 -11.52 2.21
CA GLN A 193 -5.77 -11.51 3.47
C GLN A 193 -4.97 -10.86 4.60
N GLU A 194 -5.61 -9.98 5.35
CA GLU A 194 -5.09 -9.32 6.54
C GLU A 194 -5.88 -9.85 7.76
N ARG A 195 -5.18 -10.45 8.72
CA ARG A 195 -5.81 -10.94 9.97
C ARG A 195 -5.74 -9.85 11.02
N LEU A 196 -6.90 -9.43 11.52
CA LEU A 196 -7.05 -8.35 12.48
C LEU A 196 -7.41 -8.94 13.85
N ASN A 197 -6.75 -8.46 14.90
CA ASN A 197 -7.02 -8.87 16.27
C ASN A 197 -7.08 -7.64 17.17
N ASN A 198 -8.30 -7.19 17.45
CA ASN A 198 -8.59 -5.96 18.19
C ASN A 198 -7.70 -4.79 17.70
N THR A 199 -7.71 -4.57 16.38
CA THR A 199 -6.85 -3.60 15.69
C THR A 199 -7.68 -2.38 15.29
N ASN A 200 -7.17 -1.18 15.57
CA ASN A 200 -7.79 0.10 15.17
C ASN A 200 -7.20 0.69 13.87
N GLY A 201 -6.09 0.12 13.40
CA GLY A 201 -5.38 0.54 12.20
C GLY A 201 -5.94 -0.10 10.94
N TYR A 202 -6.09 0.72 9.90
CA TYR A 202 -6.37 0.29 8.54
C TYR A 202 -5.11 0.56 7.71
N SER A 203 -4.62 -0.46 7.01
CA SER A 203 -3.64 -0.31 5.94
C SER A 203 -4.37 0.27 4.72
N ALA A 204 -3.79 1.30 4.09
CA ALA A 204 -4.33 1.94 2.89
C ALA A 204 -3.68 1.39 1.62
N PRO A 205 -4.05 0.17 1.15
CA PRO A 205 -3.35 -0.49 0.06
C PRO A 205 -3.44 0.27 -1.26
N GLN A 206 -4.39 1.20 -1.40
CA GLN A 206 -4.47 2.10 -2.55
C GLN A 206 -3.12 2.75 -2.90
N THR A 207 -2.37 3.21 -1.88
CA THR A 207 -1.07 3.86 -2.10
C THR A 207 0.01 2.86 -2.47
N ALA A 208 -0.22 1.56 -2.29
CA ALA A 208 0.69 0.47 -2.63
C ALA A 208 0.40 -0.17 -3.99
N ILE A 209 -0.74 0.12 -4.63
CA ILE A 209 -1.14 -0.51 -5.91
C ILE A 209 -0.83 0.43 -7.08
N ARG A 210 -0.10 -0.05 -8.10
CA ARG A 210 0.19 0.70 -9.33
C ARG A 210 -0.27 -0.08 -10.55
N TYR A 211 -1.33 0.39 -11.20
CA TYR A 211 -1.86 -0.20 -12.43
C TYR A 211 -1.25 0.49 -13.65
N LEU A 212 -0.62 -0.32 -14.52
CA LEU A 212 0.12 0.11 -15.72
C LEU A 212 -0.53 -0.53 -16.96
N PRO A 213 -1.63 0.04 -17.49
CA PRO A 213 -2.45 -0.60 -18.52
C PRO A 213 -1.68 -0.89 -19.80
N GLU A 214 -0.84 0.03 -20.29
CA GLU A 214 -0.06 -0.14 -21.52
C GLU A 214 1.00 -1.25 -21.40
N LEU A 215 1.36 -1.66 -20.17
CA LEU A 215 2.24 -2.80 -19.94
C LEU A 215 1.47 -4.07 -19.58
N GLN A 216 0.16 -3.99 -19.37
CA GLN A 216 -0.64 -5.09 -18.79
C GLN A 216 -0.02 -5.59 -17.49
N ARG A 217 0.40 -4.66 -16.62
CA ARG A 217 1.03 -4.97 -15.33
C ARG A 217 0.33 -4.26 -14.19
N LEU A 218 0.34 -4.91 -13.04
CA LEU A 218 0.01 -4.30 -11.76
C LEU A 218 1.19 -4.52 -10.82
N LEU A 219 1.69 -3.45 -10.19
CA LEU A 219 2.72 -3.55 -9.15
C LEU A 219 2.03 -3.41 -7.79
N LEU A 220 2.39 -4.29 -6.87
CA LEU A 220 2.00 -4.26 -5.46
C LEU A 220 3.27 -3.92 -4.67
N LEU A 221 3.36 -2.67 -4.19
CA LEU A 221 4.54 -2.10 -3.56
C LEU A 221 4.26 -1.88 -2.07
N GLY A 222 4.59 -2.86 -1.24
CA GLY A 222 4.27 -2.85 0.19
C GLY A 222 2.79 -3.10 0.52
N ALA A 223 2.01 -3.62 -0.43
CA ALA A 223 0.62 -4.00 -0.16
C ALA A 223 0.54 -5.23 0.74
N SER A 224 1.52 -6.13 0.62
CA SER A 224 1.69 -7.31 1.46
C SER A 224 2.94 -7.20 2.34
N GLU A 225 2.95 -7.94 3.44
CA GLU A 225 4.06 -8.01 4.39
C GLU A 225 4.47 -9.47 4.65
N ALA A 226 5.77 -9.68 4.84
CA ALA A 226 6.33 -10.92 5.33
C ALA A 226 7.22 -10.62 6.54
N HIS A 227 6.90 -11.21 7.69
CA HIS A 227 7.62 -10.96 8.95
C HIS A 227 7.73 -9.47 9.32
N GLY A 228 6.68 -8.68 9.05
CA GLY A 228 6.65 -7.23 9.30
C GLY A 228 7.43 -6.38 8.30
N MET A 229 7.94 -6.99 7.22
CA MET A 229 8.66 -6.28 6.15
C MET A 229 7.78 -6.18 4.90
N PRO A 230 7.60 -4.96 4.32
CA PRO A 230 6.80 -4.77 3.13
C PRO A 230 7.41 -5.54 1.94
N GLN A 231 6.56 -6.20 1.18
CA GLN A 231 6.95 -7.00 0.02
C GLN A 231 6.56 -6.30 -1.28
N ALA A 232 7.21 -6.72 -2.36
CA ALA A 232 6.97 -6.20 -3.69
C ALA A 232 6.59 -7.34 -4.64
N HIS A 233 5.47 -7.18 -5.34
CA HIS A 233 5.02 -8.13 -6.34
C HIS A 233 4.69 -7.45 -7.65
N CYS A 234 4.89 -8.18 -8.74
CA CYS A 234 4.42 -7.82 -10.05
C CYS A 234 3.38 -8.86 -10.48
N VAL A 235 2.22 -8.38 -10.91
CA VAL A 235 1.13 -9.22 -11.44
C VAL A 235 1.05 -8.99 -12.95
N ALA A 236 1.16 -10.09 -13.70
CA ALA A 236 0.98 -10.04 -15.15
C ALA A 236 -0.51 -10.17 -15.47
N LEU A 237 -1.05 -9.18 -16.16
CA LEU A 237 -2.45 -9.19 -16.60
C LEU A 237 -2.54 -9.87 -17.97
N PRO A 238 -3.54 -10.73 -18.20
CA PRO A 238 -3.81 -11.25 -19.54
C PRO A 238 -4.14 -10.12 -20.52
N PRO A 239 -3.92 -10.31 -21.83
CA PRO A 239 -4.46 -9.40 -22.81
C PRO A 239 -6.00 -9.33 -22.70
N PRO A 240 -6.58 -8.16 -22.99
CA PRO A 240 -8.04 -7.99 -23.02
C PRO A 240 -8.71 -8.82 -24.11
#